data_AF-A0A813E2I9-F1
#
_entry.id   AF-A0A813E2I9-F1
#
_cell.length_a   1.000
_cell.length_b   1.000
_cell.length_c   1.000
_cell.angle_alpha   90.00
_cell.angle_beta   90.00
_cell.angle_gamma   90.00
#
_symmetry.space_group_name_H-M   'P 1'
#
loop_
_entity.id
_entity.type
_entity.pdbx_description
1 polymer ?
#
loop_
_entity_poly.entity_id
_entity_poly.type
_entity_poly.pdbx_seq_one_letter_code
_entity_poly.pdbx_strand_id
1 'polypeptide(L)'
;MLQRPLGFASDAFLASDLHQEISKLGEEKAVRRFHRDGAAFSNSNLEERALRVDGLEERLVNAVASESWDKVCSLIREAAAALAAPRQKAALNEAAAPMPEDAQERLRANLQGRLRKLIFQGLGYLDLSDVGTASQLEPALSVMKLLIERFKVRGQLEEARAAKQWLRLHGLLTADAATQAEANVESCRSEGNNYVTGADRGSSNSGVYSPNVKLKSNPLVRNTEQHVILKCNKCGLELRSSWVFEHRGKVGTLVPANGHRACGGKYVHIDSKIQVTLDIGSNLDICPHGRQTKMCAKCGGRGTCAHMKQIHTCPPCLAERRKARSDANRERRRKDLRYARRCAKLR
;
A
#
# COMPACT_ATOMS: atom_id res chain seq x y z
N MET A 1 3.25 51.91 16.77
CA MET A 1 3.70 50.81 15.90
C MET A 1 3.27 49.50 16.53
N LEU A 2 2.10 48.98 16.16
CA LEU A 2 1.63 47.66 16.56
C LEU A 2 1.61 46.80 15.30
N GLN A 3 2.53 45.84 15.23
CA GLN A 3 2.64 44.89 14.13
C GLN A 3 1.40 43.99 14.14
N ARG A 4 0.69 43.96 13.00
CA ARG A 4 -0.39 43.01 12.71
C ARG A 4 0.19 41.59 12.63
N PRO A 5 -0.49 40.55 13.17
CA PRO A 5 -0.10 39.17 12.93
C PRO A 5 -0.33 38.83 11.46
N LEU A 6 0.66 38.19 10.84
CA LEU A 6 0.63 37.68 9.48
C LEU A 6 -0.56 36.73 9.33
N GLY A 7 -1.56 37.18 8.55
CA GLY A 7 -2.74 36.40 8.24
C GLY A 7 -2.37 35.11 7.50
N PHE A 8 -3.01 34.02 7.92
CA PHE A 8 -3.07 32.77 7.18
C PHE A 8 -3.41 33.04 5.72
N ALA A 9 -2.44 32.85 4.82
CA ALA A 9 -2.73 32.79 3.39
C ALA A 9 -3.65 31.59 3.16
N SER A 10 -4.86 31.84 2.67
CA SER A 10 -5.83 30.80 2.38
C SER A 10 -5.31 29.86 1.27
N ASP A 11 -5.64 28.57 1.38
CA ASP A 11 -5.29 27.52 0.41
C ASP A 11 -5.64 27.87 -1.05
N ALA A 12 -6.56 28.83 -1.27
CA ALA A 12 -6.97 29.31 -2.57
C ALA A 12 -5.89 30.12 -3.31
N PHE A 13 -5.07 30.90 -2.59
CA PHE A 13 -3.98 31.69 -3.19
C PHE A 13 -2.79 30.80 -3.61
N LEU A 14 -2.64 29.64 -2.96
CA LEU A 14 -1.58 28.66 -3.24
C LEU A 14 -1.84 27.85 -4.52
N ALA A 15 -3.10 27.75 -4.95
CA ALA A 15 -3.49 27.01 -6.15
C ALA A 15 -3.24 27.81 -7.46
N SER A 16 -3.37 29.15 -7.45
CA SER A 16 -3.23 29.97 -8.67
C SER A 16 -1.80 30.09 -9.17
N ASP A 17 -0.81 30.21 -8.29
CA ASP A 17 0.61 30.27 -8.68
C ASP A 17 1.14 28.92 -9.19
N LEU A 18 0.62 27.81 -8.66
CA LEU A 18 0.94 26.47 -9.16
C LEU A 18 0.43 26.28 -10.60
N HIS A 19 -0.70 26.90 -10.95
CA HIS A 19 -1.26 26.85 -12.31
C HIS A 19 -0.34 27.52 -13.36
N GLN A 20 0.35 28.60 -13.01
CA GLN A 20 1.13 29.39 -13.97
C GLN A 20 2.50 28.76 -14.26
N GLU A 21 3.06 28.01 -13.30
CA GLU A 21 4.33 27.27 -13.46
C GLU A 21 4.14 25.94 -14.21
N ILE A 22 3.05 25.20 -13.95
CA ILE A 22 2.75 23.93 -14.63
C ILE A 22 2.37 24.13 -16.10
N SER A 23 1.71 25.24 -16.45
CA SER A 23 1.32 25.54 -17.85
C SER A 23 2.51 25.71 -18.81
N LYS A 24 3.75 25.79 -18.30
CA LYS A 24 4.99 25.94 -19.09
C LYS A 24 5.69 24.61 -19.41
N LEU A 25 5.19 23.48 -18.90
CA LEU A 25 5.84 22.17 -18.98
C LEU A 25 4.99 21.17 -19.79
N GLY A 26 5.43 20.81 -21.01
CA GLY A 26 4.92 19.67 -21.77
C GLY A 26 3.51 19.77 -22.38
N GLU A 27 3.15 18.81 -23.26
CA GLU A 27 1.95 18.79 -24.11
C GLU A 27 0.67 19.32 -23.41
N GLU A 28 0.12 20.44 -23.90
CA GLU A 28 -1.02 21.16 -23.30
C GLU A 28 -2.23 20.29 -22.93
N LYS A 29 -2.42 19.14 -23.60
CA LYS A 29 -3.53 18.21 -23.33
C LYS A 29 -3.32 17.42 -22.04
N ALA A 30 -2.09 16.99 -21.74
CA ALA A 30 -1.76 16.25 -20.53
C ALA A 30 -1.89 17.13 -19.29
N VAL A 31 -1.39 18.37 -19.40
CA VAL A 31 -1.51 19.42 -18.37
C VAL A 31 -2.97 19.78 -18.09
N ARG A 32 -3.76 20.07 -19.13
CA ARG A 32 -5.21 20.36 -18.98
C ARG A 32 -5.97 19.22 -18.30
N ARG A 33 -5.65 17.97 -18.66
CA ARG A 33 -6.23 16.79 -18.02
C ARG A 33 -5.83 16.68 -16.56
N PHE A 34 -4.55 16.88 -16.23
CA PHE A 34 -4.04 16.85 -14.87
C PHE A 34 -4.78 17.87 -13.98
N HIS A 35 -4.95 19.10 -14.45
CA HIS A 35 -5.71 20.13 -13.72
C HIS A 35 -7.18 19.75 -13.51
N ARG A 36 -7.83 19.22 -14.54
CA ARG A 36 -9.22 18.75 -14.43
C ARG A 36 -9.35 17.66 -13.37
N ASP A 37 -8.41 16.72 -13.32
CA ASP A 37 -8.44 15.61 -12.38
C ASP A 37 -8.25 16.12 -10.93
N GLY A 38 -7.34 17.09 -10.72
CA GLY A 38 -7.14 17.74 -9.41
C GLY A 38 -8.32 18.61 -8.96
N ALA A 39 -8.90 19.39 -9.86
CA ALA A 39 -10.11 20.19 -9.59
C ALA A 39 -11.31 19.28 -9.25
N ALA A 40 -11.49 18.20 -10.00
CA ALA A 40 -12.55 17.24 -9.75
C ALA A 40 -12.39 16.51 -8.41
N PHE A 41 -11.17 16.28 -7.93
CA PHE A 41 -10.93 15.73 -6.60
C PHE A 41 -11.14 16.79 -5.49
N SER A 42 -10.71 18.03 -5.72
CA SER A 42 -10.82 19.11 -4.74
C SER A 42 -12.26 19.57 -4.54
N ASN A 43 -13.10 19.49 -5.57
CA ASN A 43 -14.51 19.91 -5.51
C ASN A 43 -15.47 18.81 -5.03
N SER A 44 -15.01 17.57 -4.83
CA SER A 44 -15.85 16.46 -4.39
C SER A 44 -15.87 16.31 -2.86
N ASN A 45 -16.93 15.69 -2.33
CA ASN A 45 -17.08 15.44 -0.89
C ASN A 45 -16.19 14.27 -0.40
N LEU A 46 -16.14 14.00 0.91
CA LEU A 46 -15.24 13.00 1.49
C LEU A 46 -15.53 11.57 0.99
N GLU A 47 -16.80 11.20 0.90
CA GLU A 47 -17.24 9.88 0.43
C GLU A 47 -16.88 9.68 -1.05
N GLU A 48 -17.15 10.68 -1.89
CA GLU A 48 -16.78 10.68 -3.31
C GLU A 48 -15.26 10.57 -3.50
N ARG A 49 -14.48 11.29 -2.69
CA ARG A 49 -13.02 11.17 -2.70
C ARG A 49 -12.57 9.77 -2.29
N ALA A 50 -13.17 9.18 -1.26
CA ALA A 50 -12.84 7.84 -0.81
C ALA A 50 -13.11 6.79 -1.91
N LEU A 51 -14.30 6.82 -2.52
CA LEU A 51 -14.67 5.96 -3.65
C LEU A 51 -13.73 6.15 -4.84
N ARG A 52 -13.29 7.38 -5.10
CA ARG A 52 -12.33 7.66 -6.17
C ARG A 52 -10.97 7.04 -5.88
N VAL A 53 -10.47 7.14 -4.64
CA VAL A 53 -9.20 6.49 -4.25
C VAL A 53 -9.32 4.96 -4.29
N ASP A 54 -10.43 4.38 -3.82
CA ASP A 54 -10.71 2.94 -3.93
C ASP A 54 -10.63 2.47 -5.40
N GLY A 55 -11.30 3.21 -6.29
CA GLY A 55 -11.29 2.92 -7.72
C GLY A 55 -9.92 3.09 -8.37
N LEU A 56 -9.11 4.05 -7.92
CA LEU A 56 -7.73 4.22 -8.39
C LEU A 56 -6.85 3.03 -7.97
N GLU A 57 -6.96 2.56 -6.73
CA GLU A 57 -6.21 1.40 -6.23
C GLU A 57 -6.57 0.13 -6.99
N GLU A 58 -7.87 -0.14 -7.19
CA GLU A 58 -8.32 -1.31 -7.97
C GLU A 58 -7.83 -1.24 -9.43
N ARG A 59 -7.95 -0.08 -10.07
CA ARG A 59 -7.48 0.13 -11.44
C ARG A 59 -5.96 -0.05 -11.57
N LEU A 60 -5.18 0.34 -10.55
CA LEU A 60 -3.72 0.15 -10.55
C LEU A 60 -3.38 -1.34 -10.49
N VAL A 61 -3.99 -2.10 -9.58
CA VAL A 61 -3.78 -3.55 -9.47
C VAL A 61 -4.08 -4.23 -10.80
N ASN A 62 -5.19 -3.88 -11.43
CA ASN A 62 -5.57 -4.44 -12.73
C ASN A 62 -4.60 -4.05 -13.85
N ALA A 63 -4.18 -2.78 -13.90
CA ALA A 63 -3.24 -2.29 -14.92
C ALA A 63 -1.86 -2.95 -14.81
N VAL A 64 -1.36 -3.17 -13.59
CA VAL A 64 -0.12 -3.89 -13.33
C VAL A 64 -0.26 -5.36 -13.72
N ALA A 65 -1.37 -6.01 -13.34
CA ALA A 65 -1.62 -7.40 -13.69
C ALA A 65 -1.78 -7.64 -15.20
N SER A 66 -2.25 -6.64 -15.94
CA SER A 66 -2.38 -6.68 -17.40
C SER A 66 -1.20 -6.05 -18.15
N GLU A 67 -0.11 -5.72 -17.45
CA GLU A 67 1.10 -5.10 -18.02
C GLU A 67 0.83 -3.84 -18.87
N SER A 68 -0.20 -3.06 -18.50
CA SER A 68 -0.61 -1.85 -19.21
C SER A 68 0.09 -0.63 -18.63
N TRP A 69 1.34 -0.39 -19.02
CA TRP A 69 2.18 0.67 -18.45
C TRP A 69 1.67 2.09 -18.72
N ASP A 70 1.11 2.36 -19.90
CA ASP A 70 0.44 3.65 -20.19
C ASP A 70 -0.72 3.93 -19.22
N LYS A 71 -1.43 2.87 -18.81
CA LYS A 71 -2.52 2.98 -17.85
C LYS A 71 -1.97 3.24 -16.45
N VAL A 72 -0.85 2.63 -16.07
CA VAL A 72 -0.13 2.91 -14.83
C VAL A 72 0.30 4.39 -14.79
N CYS A 73 0.91 4.90 -15.86
CA CYS A 73 1.29 6.33 -15.97
C CYS A 73 0.08 7.26 -15.80
N SER A 74 -1.04 6.93 -16.44
CA SER A 74 -2.29 7.67 -16.33
C SER A 74 -2.87 7.70 -14.91
N LEU A 75 -2.75 6.59 -14.18
CA LEU A 75 -3.21 6.48 -12.80
C LEU A 75 -2.32 7.25 -11.82
N ILE A 76 -0.99 7.24 -12.05
CA ILE A 76 -0.05 8.06 -11.25
C ILE A 76 -0.36 9.54 -11.44
N ARG A 77 -0.61 9.99 -12.68
CA ARG A 77 -1.03 11.38 -12.94
C ARG A 77 -2.32 11.74 -12.20
N GLU A 78 -3.34 10.89 -12.27
CA GLU A 78 -4.62 11.13 -11.59
C GLU A 78 -4.44 11.18 -10.05
N ALA A 79 -3.59 10.33 -9.49
CA ALA A 79 -3.29 10.32 -8.06
C ALA A 79 -2.45 11.52 -7.61
N ALA A 80 -1.46 11.93 -8.41
CA ALA A 80 -0.61 13.10 -8.13
C ALA A 80 -1.40 14.41 -8.21
N ALA A 81 -2.39 14.51 -9.12
CA ALA A 81 -3.28 15.66 -9.19
C ALA A 81 -4.16 15.84 -7.94
N ALA A 82 -4.44 14.74 -7.23
CA ALA A 82 -5.19 14.73 -5.98
C ALA A 82 -4.31 14.90 -4.72
N LEU A 83 -3.00 15.04 -4.90
CA LEU A 83 -2.03 15.10 -3.80
C LEU A 83 -1.99 16.50 -3.18
N ALA A 84 -2.08 16.57 -1.86
CA ALA A 84 -1.93 17.80 -1.10
C ALA A 84 -0.47 18.04 -0.70
N ALA A 85 -0.11 19.30 -0.45
CA ALA A 85 1.21 19.68 0.04
C ALA A 85 1.56 18.99 1.38
N PRO A 86 2.86 18.74 1.66
CA PRO A 86 3.30 18.29 2.97
C PRO A 86 2.83 19.27 4.06
N ARG A 87 2.41 18.75 5.22
CA ARG A 87 1.94 19.56 6.36
C ARG A 87 2.94 19.48 7.50
N GLN A 88 3.19 20.56 8.22
CA GLN A 88 4.03 20.58 9.42
C GLN A 88 3.43 19.66 10.51
N LYS A 89 4.26 18.97 11.29
CA LYS A 89 3.82 18.33 12.54
C LYS A 89 3.35 19.42 13.52
N ALA A 90 2.32 19.12 14.31
CA ALA A 90 1.86 20.04 15.36
C ALA A 90 2.93 20.11 16.46
N ALA A 91 3.26 21.31 16.93
CA ALA A 91 4.15 21.49 18.06
C ALA A 91 3.48 20.93 19.33
N LEU A 92 4.26 20.32 20.22
CA LEU A 92 3.77 19.62 21.42
C LEU A 92 3.05 20.52 22.45
N ASN A 93 3.05 21.85 22.26
CA ASN A 93 2.63 22.83 23.27
C ASN A 93 1.31 23.55 22.98
N GLU A 94 0.54 23.14 21.97
CA GLU A 94 -0.79 23.73 21.73
C GLU A 94 -1.88 22.91 22.44
N ALA A 95 -2.58 23.55 23.38
CA ALA A 95 -3.73 22.97 24.05
C ALA A 95 -4.70 22.38 23.02
N ALA A 96 -4.93 21.07 23.09
CA ALA A 96 -5.70 20.33 22.10
C ALA A 96 -7.17 20.78 22.16
N ALA A 97 -7.54 21.73 21.30
CA ALA A 97 -8.94 22.01 21.02
C ALA A 97 -9.59 20.70 20.53
N PRO A 98 -10.81 20.35 20.98
CA PRO A 98 -11.51 19.17 20.51
C PRO A 98 -11.64 19.22 18.99
N MET A 99 -11.02 18.23 18.34
CA MET A 99 -11.00 18.13 16.88
C MET A 99 -12.42 17.86 16.38
N PRO A 100 -12.95 18.67 15.46
CA PRO A 100 -14.31 18.48 14.96
C PRO A 100 -14.45 17.13 14.25
N GLU A 101 -15.65 16.54 14.34
CA GLU A 101 -15.92 15.15 13.97
C GLU A 101 -15.60 14.86 12.49
N ASP A 102 -15.88 15.82 11.61
CA ASP A 102 -15.54 15.79 10.19
C ASP A 102 -14.02 15.74 9.94
N ALA A 103 -13.22 16.45 10.74
CA ALA A 103 -11.77 16.40 10.67
C ALA A 103 -11.22 15.06 11.16
N GLN A 104 -11.86 14.43 12.15
CA GLN A 104 -11.52 13.08 12.60
C GLN A 104 -11.81 12.04 11.51
N GLU A 105 -12.97 12.13 10.83
CA GLU A 105 -13.31 11.25 9.71
C GLU A 105 -12.34 11.38 8.53
N ARG A 106 -11.95 12.61 8.17
CA ARG A 106 -10.93 12.87 7.13
C ARG A 106 -9.58 12.25 7.48
N LEU A 107 -9.17 12.31 8.75
CA LEU A 107 -7.94 11.67 9.22
C LEU A 107 -8.06 10.15 9.20
N ARG A 108 -9.20 9.59 9.66
CA ARG A 108 -9.48 8.14 9.63
C ARG A 108 -9.46 7.57 8.21
N ALA A 109 -9.99 8.31 7.23
CA ALA A 109 -9.99 7.89 5.82
C ALA A 109 -8.57 7.84 5.19
N ASN A 110 -7.62 8.61 5.73
CA ASN A 110 -6.20 8.65 5.33
C ASN A 110 -5.96 8.69 3.80
N LEU A 111 -6.81 9.43 3.08
CA LEU A 111 -6.81 9.45 1.61
C LEU A 111 -5.45 9.88 1.03
N GLN A 112 -4.81 10.87 1.65
CA GLN A 112 -3.50 11.38 1.22
C GLN A 112 -2.36 10.36 1.47
N GLY A 113 -2.46 9.51 2.49
CA GLY A 113 -1.53 8.41 2.69
C GLY A 113 -1.70 7.32 1.63
N ARG A 114 -2.95 7.02 1.26
CA ARG A 114 -3.31 6.04 0.22
C ARG A 114 -2.86 6.50 -1.17
N LEU A 115 -3.13 7.75 -1.54
CA LEU A 115 -2.67 8.34 -2.81
C LEU A 115 -1.14 8.26 -2.96
N ARG A 116 -0.38 8.62 -1.93
CA ARG A 116 1.09 8.50 -1.96
C ARG A 116 1.54 7.05 -2.11
N LYS A 117 0.90 6.12 -1.41
CA LYS A 117 1.19 4.68 -1.55
C LYS A 117 0.93 4.19 -2.97
N LEU A 118 -0.17 4.61 -3.59
CA LEU A 118 -0.50 4.29 -4.98
C LEU A 118 0.58 4.82 -5.92
N ILE A 119 1.00 6.08 -5.75
CA ILE A 119 2.08 6.68 -6.54
C ILE A 119 3.38 5.86 -6.41
N PHE A 120 3.78 5.47 -5.19
CA PHE A 120 4.97 4.62 -5.00
C PHE A 120 4.84 3.26 -5.65
N GLN A 121 3.68 2.63 -5.55
CA GLN A 121 3.44 1.34 -6.16
C GLN A 121 3.55 1.44 -7.67
N GLY A 122 2.91 2.45 -8.28
CA GLY A 122 2.98 2.69 -9.72
C GLY A 122 4.39 2.99 -10.21
N LEU A 123 5.08 3.95 -9.59
CA LEU A 123 6.45 4.32 -9.96
C LEU A 123 7.44 3.15 -9.78
N GLY A 124 7.19 2.25 -8.83
CA GLY A 124 8.04 1.07 -8.61
C GLY A 124 8.03 0.04 -9.74
N TYR A 125 7.09 0.13 -10.69
CA TYR A 125 7.04 -0.73 -11.88
C TYR A 125 7.55 -0.04 -13.15
N LEU A 126 7.86 1.26 -13.08
CA LEU A 126 8.20 2.07 -14.25
C LEU A 126 9.69 2.40 -14.25
N ASP A 127 10.28 2.33 -15.45
CA ASP A 127 11.62 2.85 -15.68
C ASP A 127 11.53 4.35 -16.01
N LEU A 128 11.96 5.19 -15.06
CA LEU A 128 11.95 6.64 -15.24
C LEU A 128 13.11 7.15 -16.12
N SER A 129 14.06 6.28 -16.48
CA SER A 129 15.11 6.61 -17.45
C SER A 129 14.61 6.53 -18.91
N ASP A 130 13.49 5.83 -19.15
CA ASP A 130 12.82 5.82 -20.45
C ASP A 130 12.15 7.17 -20.74
N VAL A 131 12.55 7.78 -21.86
CA VAL A 131 12.10 9.13 -22.27
C VAL A 131 10.59 9.18 -22.50
N GLY A 132 9.99 8.09 -23.01
CA GLY A 132 8.55 8.01 -23.24
C GLY A 132 7.76 8.02 -21.93
N THR A 133 8.18 7.20 -20.98
CA THR A 133 7.60 7.09 -19.64
C THR A 133 7.78 8.37 -18.83
N ALA A 134 8.97 8.96 -18.88
CA ALA A 134 9.27 10.24 -18.23
C ALA A 134 8.41 11.38 -18.79
N SER A 135 8.30 11.49 -20.12
CA SER A 135 7.44 12.48 -20.79
C SER A 135 5.97 12.33 -20.40
N GLN A 136 5.47 11.08 -20.34
CA GLN A 136 4.12 10.81 -19.89
C GLN A 136 3.89 11.24 -18.43
N LEU A 137 4.88 11.12 -17.56
CA LEU A 137 4.74 11.45 -16.14
C LEU A 137 5.14 12.88 -15.78
N GLU A 138 5.69 13.64 -16.73
CA GLU A 138 6.29 14.96 -16.50
C GLU A 138 5.39 15.89 -15.65
N PRO A 139 4.09 16.10 -15.97
CA PRO A 139 3.27 17.01 -15.18
C PRO A 139 3.12 16.55 -13.71
N ALA A 140 3.03 15.24 -13.49
CA ALA A 140 2.90 14.67 -12.16
C ALA A 140 4.20 14.77 -11.36
N LEU A 141 5.34 14.45 -12.00
CA LEU A 141 6.65 14.54 -11.37
C LEU A 141 6.96 15.99 -10.99
N SER A 142 6.68 16.94 -11.88
CA SER A 142 6.90 18.37 -11.68
C SER A 142 6.05 18.92 -10.53
N VAL A 143 4.77 18.55 -10.42
CA VAL A 143 3.93 18.91 -9.27
C VAL A 143 4.50 18.36 -7.97
N MET A 144 4.87 17.09 -7.93
CA MET A 144 5.40 16.48 -6.71
C MET A 144 6.72 17.14 -6.27
N LYS A 145 7.61 17.48 -7.22
CA LYS A 145 8.83 18.26 -6.96
C LYS A 145 8.48 19.63 -6.37
N LEU A 146 7.59 20.38 -7.01
CA LEU A 146 7.17 21.72 -6.54
C LEU A 146 6.56 21.69 -5.14
N LEU A 147 5.72 20.70 -4.82
CA LEU A 147 5.13 20.55 -3.49
C LEU A 147 6.19 20.34 -2.40
N ILE A 148 7.25 19.59 -2.71
CA ILE A 148 8.35 19.32 -1.78
C ILE A 148 9.24 20.57 -1.63
N GLU A 149 9.63 21.20 -2.73
CA GLU A 149 10.50 22.38 -2.70
C GLU A 149 9.84 23.56 -1.98
N ARG A 150 8.55 23.80 -2.21
CA ARG A 150 7.81 24.85 -1.48
C ARG A 150 7.71 24.57 0.02
N PHE A 151 7.65 23.30 0.43
CA PHE A 151 7.66 22.95 1.84
C PHE A 151 9.04 23.19 2.46
N LYS A 152 10.12 22.86 1.76
CA LYS A 152 11.51 23.10 2.22
C LYS A 152 11.82 24.57 2.52
N VAL A 153 11.19 25.50 1.79
CA VAL A 153 11.33 26.94 2.06
C VAL A 153 10.80 27.32 3.46
N ARG A 154 9.82 26.56 3.99
CA ARG A 154 9.14 26.87 5.25
C ARG A 154 9.60 25.98 6.42
N GLY A 155 10.34 24.91 6.17
CA GLY A 155 10.77 23.98 7.21
C GLY A 155 11.48 22.74 6.65
N GLN A 156 11.95 21.85 7.53
CA GLN A 156 12.64 20.63 7.11
C GLN A 156 11.65 19.51 6.77
N LEU A 157 11.88 18.76 5.69
CA LEU A 157 10.96 17.70 5.25
C LEU A 157 10.77 16.58 6.31
N GLU A 158 11.75 16.41 7.20
CA GLU A 158 11.73 15.48 8.34
C GLU A 158 10.66 15.84 9.40
N GLU A 159 10.34 17.13 9.47
CA GLU A 159 9.33 17.70 10.36
C GLU A 159 7.92 17.64 9.76
N ALA A 160 7.79 17.22 8.49
CA ALA A 160 6.49 17.03 7.86
C ALA A 160 5.73 15.85 8.46
N ARG A 161 4.40 15.96 8.51
CA ARG A 161 3.52 14.80 8.70
C ARG A 161 3.73 13.82 7.57
N ALA A 162 3.93 12.56 7.96
CA ALA A 162 4.35 11.49 7.06
C ALA A 162 5.65 11.82 6.28
N ALA A 163 6.61 12.46 6.97
CA ALA A 163 7.98 12.74 6.49
C ALA A 163 8.62 11.56 5.75
N LYS A 164 8.52 10.34 6.30
CA LYS A 164 9.07 9.11 5.67
C LYS A 164 8.58 8.92 4.23
N GLN A 165 7.30 9.20 3.97
CA GLN A 165 6.74 9.08 2.63
C GLN A 165 7.25 10.22 1.74
N TRP A 166 7.28 11.46 2.23
CA TRP A 166 7.77 12.59 1.45
C TRP A 166 9.26 12.50 1.11
N LEU A 167 10.10 12.05 2.05
CA LEU A 167 11.52 11.78 1.82
C LEU A 167 11.74 10.69 0.77
N ARG A 168 10.93 9.62 0.80
CA ARG A 168 10.97 8.57 -0.23
C ARG A 168 10.60 9.12 -1.61
N LEU A 169 9.55 9.95 -1.68
CA LEU A 169 9.13 10.57 -2.94
C LEU A 169 10.22 11.50 -3.48
N HIS A 170 10.80 12.32 -2.61
CA HIS A 170 11.94 13.17 -2.95
C HIS A 170 13.10 12.35 -3.51
N GLY A 171 13.51 11.26 -2.84
CA GLY A 171 14.59 10.39 -3.31
C GLY A 171 14.33 9.77 -4.70
N LEU A 172 13.09 9.38 -5.01
CA LEU A 172 12.72 8.89 -6.34
C LEU A 172 12.73 9.98 -7.43
N LEU A 173 12.54 11.24 -7.04
CA LEU A 173 12.47 12.38 -7.95
C LEU A 173 13.83 13.04 -8.20
N THR A 174 14.79 12.86 -7.28
CA THR A 174 16.15 13.42 -7.33
C THR A 174 17.23 12.42 -7.69
N ALA A 175 16.90 11.13 -7.77
CA ALA A 175 17.83 10.13 -8.29
C ALA A 175 18.00 10.33 -9.81
N ASP A 176 18.89 11.24 -10.20
CA ASP A 176 19.53 11.19 -11.51
C ASP A 176 20.24 9.84 -11.67
N ALA A 177 20.33 9.36 -12.91
CA ALA A 177 20.67 8.00 -13.34
C ALA A 177 22.07 7.43 -12.95
N ALA A 178 22.70 7.87 -11.86
CA ALA A 178 24.08 7.52 -11.50
C ALA A 178 24.27 6.61 -10.26
N THR A 179 23.22 6.28 -9.50
CA THR A 179 23.37 5.34 -8.36
C THR A 179 22.17 4.41 -8.24
N GLN A 180 22.05 3.47 -9.19
CA GLN A 180 21.30 2.24 -9.00
C GLN A 180 22.16 1.18 -8.30
N ALA A 181 22.55 1.47 -7.07
CA ALA A 181 23.02 0.47 -6.11
C ALA A 181 22.71 1.04 -4.72
N GLU A 182 21.98 0.28 -3.89
CA GLU A 182 21.65 0.62 -2.50
C GLU A 182 20.44 1.55 -2.24
N ALA A 183 19.31 1.31 -2.91
CA ALA A 183 18.01 1.77 -2.40
C ALA A 183 16.86 0.84 -2.77
N ASN A 184 17.02 -0.47 -2.54
CA ASN A 184 15.91 -1.40 -2.63
C ASN A 184 15.83 -2.24 -1.35
N VAL A 185 14.93 -1.83 -0.46
CA VAL A 185 13.98 -2.64 0.33
C VAL A 185 13.48 -1.76 1.49
N GLU A 186 12.28 -1.18 1.38
CA GLU A 186 11.31 -1.22 2.48
C GLU A 186 9.92 -0.84 1.94
N SER A 187 8.99 -1.79 2.08
CA SER A 187 7.61 -1.75 1.57
C SER A 187 6.68 -0.96 2.50
N CYS A 188 5.81 -0.12 1.94
CA CYS A 188 4.73 0.54 2.66
C CYS A 188 3.61 -0.47 2.98
N ARG A 189 3.74 -1.19 4.10
CA ARG A 189 2.63 -1.91 4.74
C ARG A 189 1.89 -0.96 5.70
N SER A 190 0.57 -0.97 5.59
CA SER A 190 -0.38 -0.12 6.32
C SER A 190 -0.30 -0.32 7.83
N GLU A 191 -0.48 0.79 8.54
CA GLU A 191 -0.48 0.90 9.99
C GLU A 191 -1.58 0.04 10.63
N GLY A 192 -1.17 -0.65 11.70
CA GLY A 192 -1.94 -1.65 12.41
C GLY A 192 -1.02 -2.76 12.93
N ASN A 193 0.19 -2.44 13.37
CA ASN A 193 1.00 -3.36 14.18
C ASN A 193 2.15 -2.63 14.86
N ASN A 194 2.24 -2.80 16.18
CA ASN A 194 3.40 -2.44 17.00
C ASN A 194 4.69 -2.82 16.28
N TYR A 195 5.54 -1.83 16.02
CA TYR A 195 6.81 -1.98 15.32
C TYR A 195 7.66 -3.04 16.01
N VAL A 196 8.13 -3.98 15.18
CA VAL A 196 9.04 -5.05 15.54
C VAL A 196 10.38 -4.58 14.99
N THR A 197 11.36 -4.30 15.84
CA THR A 197 12.65 -3.70 15.47
C THR A 197 13.44 -4.65 14.55
N GLY A 198 14.50 -4.16 13.91
CA GLY A 198 15.35 -5.00 13.05
C GLY A 198 15.91 -6.25 13.76
N ALA A 199 16.19 -6.13 15.07
CA ALA A 199 16.64 -7.22 15.94
C ALA A 199 15.54 -8.27 16.20
N ASP A 200 14.28 -7.89 16.01
CA ASP A 200 13.16 -8.77 16.28
C ASP A 200 12.73 -9.57 15.02
N ARG A 201 13.29 -9.31 13.83
CA ARG A 201 12.94 -10.01 12.59
C ARG A 201 13.51 -11.43 12.57
N GLY A 202 12.80 -12.35 11.90
CA GLY A 202 13.34 -13.68 11.66
C GLY A 202 14.56 -13.59 10.75
N SER A 203 15.65 -14.28 11.12
CA SER A 203 16.92 -14.26 10.40
C SER A 203 17.28 -15.67 9.92
N SER A 204 17.85 -15.77 8.72
CA SER A 204 18.45 -17.00 8.20
C SER A 204 19.96 -16.84 8.02
N ASN A 205 20.62 -16.13 8.95
CA ASN A 205 22.04 -15.81 8.86
C ASN A 205 22.86 -17.11 8.89
N SER A 206 23.90 -17.18 8.05
CA SER A 206 24.81 -18.33 7.96
C SER A 206 24.14 -19.70 7.81
N GLY A 207 22.97 -19.76 7.15
CA GLY A 207 22.25 -21.03 6.91
C GLY A 207 21.52 -21.59 8.13
N VAL A 208 21.39 -20.83 9.22
CA VAL A 208 20.61 -21.21 10.41
C VAL A 208 19.39 -20.29 10.55
N TYR A 209 18.21 -20.87 10.68
CA TYR A 209 16.96 -20.14 10.81
C TYR A 209 16.62 -19.82 12.27
N SER A 210 16.32 -18.56 12.55
CA SER A 210 15.81 -18.05 13.82
C SER A 210 14.52 -17.26 13.57
N PRO A 211 13.37 -17.68 14.12
CA PRO A 211 12.10 -16.96 14.00
C PRO A 211 12.13 -15.58 14.66
N ASN A 212 11.13 -14.76 14.33
CA ASN A 212 10.86 -13.48 15.00
C ASN A 212 10.54 -13.68 16.49
N VAL A 213 10.88 -12.69 17.34
CA VAL A 213 10.54 -12.67 18.78
C VAL A 213 9.06 -12.97 19.05
N LYS A 214 8.13 -12.43 18.25
CA LYS A 214 6.68 -12.72 18.37
C LYS A 214 6.33 -14.19 18.16
N LEU A 215 7.10 -14.89 17.32
CA LEU A 215 6.92 -16.32 17.10
C LEU A 215 7.55 -17.13 18.22
N LYS A 216 8.70 -16.69 18.74
CA LYS A 216 9.35 -17.30 19.91
C LYS A 216 8.46 -17.24 21.15
N SER A 217 7.68 -16.17 21.30
CA SER A 217 6.72 -16.02 22.41
C SER A 217 5.42 -16.81 22.23
N ASN A 218 5.21 -17.51 21.10
CA ASN A 218 4.00 -18.29 20.88
C ASN A 218 4.09 -19.63 21.62
N PRO A 219 3.13 -19.99 22.50
CA PRO A 219 3.15 -21.24 23.26
C PRO A 219 3.17 -22.51 22.41
N LEU A 220 2.69 -22.44 21.16
CA LEU A 220 2.65 -23.57 20.22
C LEU A 220 3.93 -23.70 19.39
N VAL A 221 4.89 -22.79 19.58
CA VAL A 221 6.20 -22.79 18.91
C VAL A 221 7.25 -23.19 19.94
N ARG A 222 8.02 -24.23 19.62
CA ARG A 222 9.11 -24.73 20.49
C ARG A 222 10.42 -24.88 19.73
N ASN A 223 11.52 -24.70 20.44
CA ASN A 223 12.87 -24.97 19.95
C ASN A 223 13.26 -26.39 20.35
N THR A 224 13.79 -27.17 19.41
CA THR A 224 14.27 -28.54 19.62
C THR A 224 15.79 -28.58 19.55
N GLU A 225 16.44 -29.46 20.32
CA GLU A 225 17.90 -29.62 20.26
C GLU A 225 18.38 -30.18 18.92
N GLN A 226 17.50 -30.90 18.21
CA GLN A 226 17.80 -31.44 16.89
C GLN A 226 17.49 -30.41 15.80
N HIS A 227 18.47 -30.17 14.93
CA HIS A 227 18.31 -29.35 13.73
C HIS A 227 17.82 -30.20 12.56
N VAL A 228 16.76 -29.75 11.91
CA VAL A 228 16.28 -30.30 10.66
C VAL A 228 16.93 -29.56 9.50
N ILE A 229 17.54 -30.30 8.57
CA ILE A 229 18.17 -29.74 7.36
C ILE A 229 17.13 -29.69 6.25
N LEU A 230 16.93 -28.50 5.70
CA LEU A 230 16.00 -28.21 4.63
C LEU A 230 16.78 -27.73 3.41
N LYS A 231 16.30 -28.02 2.20
CA LYS A 231 16.92 -27.56 0.95
C LYS A 231 16.01 -26.62 0.20
N CYS A 232 16.60 -25.58 -0.39
CA CYS A 232 15.89 -24.74 -1.34
C CYS A 232 15.58 -25.54 -2.61
N ASN A 233 14.31 -25.60 -2.99
CA ASN A 233 13.90 -26.37 -4.18
C ASN A 233 14.39 -25.81 -5.53
N LYS A 234 14.95 -24.59 -5.55
CA LYS A 234 15.50 -23.97 -6.78
C LYS A 234 17.02 -24.06 -6.90
N CYS A 235 17.73 -23.91 -5.80
CA CYS A 235 19.21 -23.78 -5.82
C CYS A 235 19.92 -24.76 -4.89
N GLY A 236 19.18 -25.62 -4.19
CA GLY A 236 19.74 -26.62 -3.28
C GLY A 236 20.31 -26.08 -1.97
N LEU A 237 20.39 -24.76 -1.77
CA LEU A 237 20.95 -24.16 -0.56
C LEU A 237 20.33 -24.75 0.71
N GLU A 238 21.19 -25.15 1.62
CA GLU A 238 20.80 -25.76 2.89
C GLU A 238 20.41 -24.71 3.93
N LEU A 239 19.36 -25.01 4.68
CA LEU A 239 18.89 -24.24 5.81
C LEU A 239 18.64 -25.17 6.99
N ARG A 240 19.26 -24.87 8.13
CA ARG A 240 19.08 -25.59 9.37
C ARG A 240 18.01 -24.89 10.21
N SER A 241 16.96 -25.61 10.59
CA SER A 241 15.92 -25.10 11.47
C SER A 241 15.76 -26.02 12.68
N SER A 242 15.81 -25.45 13.88
CA SER A 242 15.50 -26.14 15.15
C SER A 242 14.12 -25.77 15.70
N TRP A 243 13.33 -25.02 14.95
CA TRP A 243 12.07 -24.49 15.43
C TRP A 243 10.92 -25.29 14.86
N VAL A 244 10.00 -25.73 15.72
CA VAL A 244 8.81 -26.49 15.32
C VAL A 244 7.56 -25.81 15.85
N PHE A 245 6.50 -25.86 15.05
CA PHE A 245 5.16 -25.48 15.45
C PHE A 245 4.32 -26.74 15.60
N GLU A 246 3.69 -26.89 16.76
CA GLU A 246 2.84 -28.04 17.05
C GLU A 246 1.41 -27.57 17.34
N HIS A 247 0.46 -28.15 16.61
CA HIS A 247 -0.95 -27.93 16.87
C HIS A 247 -1.77 -29.17 16.55
N ARG A 248 -2.59 -29.62 17.51
CA ARG A 248 -3.47 -30.80 17.38
C ARG A 248 -2.73 -32.07 16.93
N GLY A 249 -1.56 -32.34 17.52
CA GLY A 249 -0.74 -33.53 17.21
C GLY A 249 -0.03 -33.48 15.85
N LYS A 250 -0.10 -32.37 15.12
CA LYS A 250 0.70 -32.14 13.91
C LYS A 250 1.89 -31.26 14.25
N VAL A 251 3.09 -31.78 13.98
CA VAL A 251 4.35 -31.06 14.18
C VAL A 251 4.90 -30.67 12.81
N GLY A 252 5.17 -29.38 12.62
CA GLY A 252 5.79 -28.86 11.41
C GLY A 252 7.03 -28.05 11.71
N THR A 253 8.09 -28.28 10.95
CA THR A 253 9.33 -27.50 11.06
C THR A 253 9.10 -26.10 10.51
N LEU A 254 9.43 -25.07 11.30
CA LEU A 254 9.26 -23.68 10.91
C LEU A 254 10.30 -23.26 9.89
N VAL A 255 9.84 -22.54 8.87
CA VAL A 255 10.68 -21.98 7.80
C VAL A 255 10.28 -20.56 7.45
N PRO A 256 11.20 -19.77 6.87
CA PRO A 256 10.88 -18.44 6.36
C PRO A 256 9.76 -18.48 5.31
N ALA A 257 8.72 -17.69 5.49
CA ALA A 257 7.58 -17.59 4.56
C ALA A 257 8.00 -17.11 3.17
N ASN A 258 9.01 -16.23 3.12
CA ASN A 258 9.55 -15.70 1.87
C ASN A 258 10.53 -16.67 1.19
N GLY A 259 10.82 -17.82 1.80
CA GLY A 259 11.77 -18.79 1.27
C GLY A 259 13.19 -18.23 1.18
N HIS A 260 13.96 -18.74 0.22
CA HIS A 260 15.32 -18.32 -0.03
C HIS A 260 15.33 -16.97 -0.77
N ARG A 261 15.85 -15.93 -0.13
CA ARG A 261 15.84 -14.55 -0.63
C ARG A 261 16.49 -14.38 -2.01
N ALA A 262 17.60 -15.06 -2.29
CA ALA A 262 18.35 -14.84 -3.53
C ALA A 262 17.63 -15.38 -4.78
N CYS A 263 16.93 -16.52 -4.67
CA CYS A 263 16.26 -17.15 -5.83
C CYS A 263 14.73 -17.22 -5.73
N GLY A 264 14.15 -16.80 -4.60
CA GLY A 264 12.72 -16.92 -4.30
C GLY A 264 12.22 -18.37 -4.23
N GLY A 265 13.12 -19.34 -4.05
CA GLY A 265 12.78 -20.75 -3.91
C GLY A 265 12.24 -21.07 -2.51
N LYS A 266 11.47 -22.13 -2.37
CA LYS A 266 10.90 -22.56 -1.08
C LYS A 266 11.83 -23.58 -0.43
N TYR A 267 11.95 -23.51 0.90
CA TYR A 267 12.64 -24.54 1.67
C TYR A 267 11.72 -25.74 1.87
N VAL A 268 12.21 -26.91 1.49
CA VAL A 268 11.52 -28.19 1.61
C VAL A 268 12.42 -29.19 2.33
N HIS A 269 11.82 -30.18 2.98
CA HIS A 269 12.57 -31.25 3.62
C HIS A 269 13.13 -32.23 2.57
N ILE A 270 14.31 -32.78 2.83
CA ILE A 270 14.98 -33.75 1.94
C ILE A 270 14.12 -35.02 1.82
N ASP A 271 13.67 -35.57 2.96
CA ASP A 271 12.89 -36.81 3.00
C ASP A 271 11.39 -36.67 2.70
N SER A 272 10.89 -35.47 2.33
CA SER A 272 9.48 -35.16 2.00
C SER A 272 8.38 -35.53 3.03
N LYS A 273 8.69 -36.34 4.05
CA LYS A 273 7.77 -36.83 5.08
C LYS A 273 7.59 -35.83 6.23
N ILE A 274 8.55 -34.93 6.42
CA ILE A 274 8.49 -33.89 7.46
C ILE A 274 7.66 -32.71 6.94
N GLN A 275 6.58 -32.41 7.66
CA GLN A 275 5.76 -31.24 7.35
C GLN A 275 6.53 -29.95 7.63
N VAL A 276 6.41 -29.00 6.71
CA VAL A 276 7.01 -27.68 6.81
C VAL A 276 5.92 -26.67 7.09
N THR A 277 6.14 -25.79 8.07
CA THR A 277 5.21 -24.71 8.44
C THR A 277 5.87 -23.37 8.18
N LEU A 278 5.19 -22.49 7.44
CA LEU A 278 5.69 -21.14 7.18
C LEU A 278 5.53 -20.27 8.43
N ASP A 279 6.50 -19.40 8.69
CA ASP A 279 6.54 -18.41 9.78
C ASP A 279 5.54 -17.24 9.63
N ILE A 280 4.41 -17.50 8.99
CA ILE A 280 3.34 -16.52 8.78
C ILE A 280 2.50 -16.45 10.05
N GLY A 281 2.45 -15.27 10.68
CA GLY A 281 1.66 -15.06 11.90
C GLY A 281 0.21 -15.55 11.77
N SER A 282 -0.46 -15.31 10.63
CA SER A 282 -1.85 -15.77 10.42
C SER A 282 -2.04 -17.30 10.35
N ASN A 283 -0.97 -18.06 10.14
CA ASN A 283 -1.01 -19.54 10.17
C ASN A 283 -0.81 -20.07 11.59
N LEU A 284 -0.02 -19.35 12.38
CA LEU A 284 0.41 -19.71 13.74
C LEU A 284 -0.50 -19.10 14.82
N ASP A 285 -1.40 -18.20 14.43
CA ASP A 285 -2.36 -17.52 15.31
C ASP A 285 -3.60 -18.39 15.56
N ILE A 286 -3.52 -19.16 16.64
CA ILE A 286 -4.57 -20.08 17.09
C ILE A 286 -5.27 -19.50 18.32
N CYS A 287 -6.60 -19.40 18.27
CA CYS A 287 -7.38 -18.94 19.41
C CYS A 287 -7.56 -20.05 20.47
N PRO A 288 -8.03 -19.70 21.69
CA PRO A 288 -8.31 -20.68 22.76
C PRO A 288 -9.30 -21.79 22.35
N HIS A 289 -10.12 -21.56 21.31
CA HIS A 289 -11.00 -22.59 20.73
C HIS A 289 -10.26 -23.60 19.81
N GLY A 290 -8.93 -23.52 19.73
CA GLY A 290 -8.08 -24.39 18.91
C GLY A 290 -8.24 -24.20 17.41
N ARG A 291 -8.81 -23.09 16.95
CA ARG A 291 -8.97 -22.74 15.52
C ARG A 291 -8.11 -21.53 15.19
N GLN A 292 -7.73 -21.36 13.93
CA GLN A 292 -7.12 -20.10 13.49
C GLN A 292 -8.05 -18.94 13.84
N THR A 293 -7.54 -17.90 14.48
CA THR A 293 -8.32 -16.73 14.94
C THR A 293 -9.21 -16.18 13.83
N LYS A 294 -8.64 -16.00 12.63
CA LYS A 294 -9.33 -15.52 11.43
C LYS A 294 -10.48 -16.42 10.97
N MET A 295 -10.45 -17.71 11.29
CA MET A 295 -11.46 -18.70 10.88
C MET A 295 -12.38 -19.14 12.03
N CYS A 296 -12.20 -18.58 13.24
CA CYS A 296 -12.97 -19.01 14.40
C CYS A 296 -14.27 -18.20 14.51
N ALA A 297 -15.40 -18.88 14.33
CA ALA A 297 -16.72 -18.25 14.42
C ALA A 297 -17.02 -17.73 15.83
N LYS A 298 -16.60 -18.46 16.88
CA LYS A 298 -16.76 -18.02 18.28
C LYS A 298 -15.95 -16.76 18.60
N CYS A 299 -14.87 -16.51 17.89
CA CYS A 299 -14.06 -15.29 18.03
C CYS A 299 -14.50 -14.17 17.07
N GLY A 300 -15.51 -14.39 16.23
CA GLY A 300 -15.86 -13.43 15.17
C GLY A 300 -14.74 -13.22 14.15
N GLY A 301 -13.98 -14.27 13.82
CA GLY A 301 -12.85 -14.18 12.90
C GLY A 301 -13.23 -13.59 11.54
N ARG A 302 -12.33 -12.81 10.92
CA ARG A 302 -12.56 -12.11 9.64
C ARG A 302 -12.99 -12.99 8.47
N GLY A 303 -12.73 -14.31 8.53
CA GLY A 303 -13.17 -15.29 7.55
C GLY A 303 -14.55 -15.89 7.83
N THR A 304 -15.22 -15.46 8.89
CA THR A 304 -16.56 -15.91 9.30
C THR A 304 -17.58 -14.78 9.15
N CYS A 305 -18.78 -15.10 8.69
CA CYS A 305 -19.87 -14.13 8.56
C CYS A 305 -20.72 -14.08 9.84
N ALA A 306 -21.65 -13.13 9.91
CA ALA A 306 -22.63 -13.02 11.00
C ALA A 306 -23.43 -14.33 11.23
N HIS A 307 -23.57 -15.16 10.19
CA HIS A 307 -24.21 -16.48 10.28
C HIS A 307 -23.30 -17.57 10.88
N MET A 308 -22.15 -17.21 11.46
CA MET A 308 -21.15 -18.13 12.06
C MET A 308 -20.57 -19.19 11.10
N LYS A 309 -20.75 -19.01 9.80
CA LYS A 309 -20.17 -19.86 8.74
C LYS A 309 -19.01 -19.14 8.07
N GLN A 310 -18.15 -19.87 7.36
CA GLN A 310 -17.10 -19.21 6.58
C GLN A 310 -17.74 -18.35 5.49
N ILE A 311 -17.24 -17.14 5.30
CA ILE A 311 -17.83 -16.14 4.39
C ILE A 311 -17.98 -16.69 2.96
N HIS A 312 -17.06 -17.52 2.50
CA HIS A 312 -17.07 -18.10 1.15
C HIS A 312 -17.94 -19.35 1.00
N THR A 313 -18.34 -20.01 2.10
CA THR A 313 -19.19 -21.21 2.06
C THR A 313 -20.62 -20.97 2.56
N CYS A 314 -20.87 -19.82 3.18
CA CYS A 314 -22.17 -19.48 3.72
C CYS A 314 -23.21 -19.27 2.58
N PRO A 315 -24.28 -20.08 2.48
CA PRO A 315 -25.27 -19.96 1.41
C PRO A 315 -25.94 -18.58 1.29
N PRO A 316 -26.43 -17.92 2.36
CA PRO A 316 -27.02 -16.59 2.23
C PRO A 316 -25.98 -15.56 1.74
N CYS A 317 -24.75 -15.57 2.26
CA CYS A 317 -23.69 -14.67 1.79
C CYS A 317 -23.29 -14.96 0.33
N LEU A 318 -23.32 -16.22 -0.10
CA LEU A 318 -23.09 -16.59 -1.50
C LEU A 318 -24.20 -16.07 -2.40
N ALA A 319 -25.47 -16.22 -2.00
CA ALA A 319 -26.61 -15.72 -2.76
C ALA A 319 -26.55 -14.19 -2.90
N GLU A 320 -26.25 -13.48 -1.82
CA GLU A 320 -26.11 -12.02 -1.81
C GLU A 320 -24.97 -11.54 -2.72
N ARG A 321 -23.78 -12.15 -2.63
CA ARG A 321 -22.66 -11.83 -3.54
C ARG A 321 -22.98 -12.13 -5.00
N ARG A 322 -23.67 -13.25 -5.29
CA ARG A 322 -24.09 -13.60 -6.65
C ARG A 322 -25.06 -12.55 -7.20
N LYS A 323 -26.04 -12.13 -6.39
CA LYS A 323 -26.98 -11.05 -6.73
C LYS A 323 -26.22 -9.75 -7.00
N ALA A 324 -25.37 -9.31 -6.08
CA ALA A 324 -24.56 -8.10 -6.24
C ALA A 324 -23.69 -8.12 -7.52
N ARG A 325 -23.07 -9.26 -7.83
CA ARG A 325 -22.31 -9.45 -9.09
C ARG A 325 -23.20 -9.36 -10.33
N SER A 326 -24.40 -9.95 -10.28
CA SER A 326 -25.38 -9.87 -11.38
C SER A 326 -25.84 -8.43 -11.61
N ASP A 327 -26.16 -7.71 -10.53
CA ASP A 327 -26.60 -6.32 -10.59
C ASP A 327 -25.50 -5.41 -11.15
N ALA A 328 -24.25 -5.59 -10.71
CA ALA A 328 -23.09 -4.88 -11.23
C ALA A 328 -22.88 -5.14 -12.74
N ASN A 329 -23.02 -6.40 -13.19
CA ASN A 329 -22.94 -6.74 -14.61
C ASN A 329 -24.07 -6.11 -15.43
N ARG A 330 -25.29 -6.08 -14.90
CA ARG A 330 -26.44 -5.42 -15.55
C ARG A 330 -26.20 -3.92 -15.69
N GLU A 331 -25.67 -3.26 -14.66
CA GLU A 331 -25.36 -1.84 -14.71
C GLU A 331 -24.22 -1.54 -15.69
N ARG A 332 -23.19 -2.39 -15.76
CA ARG A 332 -22.13 -2.28 -16.77
C ARG A 332 -22.72 -2.33 -18.19
N ARG A 333 -23.56 -3.32 -18.51
CA ARG A 333 -24.23 -3.42 -19.82
C ARG A 333 -25.10 -2.19 -20.14
N ARG A 334 -25.79 -1.62 -19.15
CA ARG A 334 -26.56 -0.37 -19.33
C ARG A 334 -25.67 0.82 -19.66
N LYS A 335 -24.50 0.93 -19.04
CA LYS A 335 -23.51 1.96 -19.35
C LYS A 335 -22.96 1.78 -20.75
N ASP A 336 -22.64 0.55 -21.14
CA ASP A 336 -22.12 0.23 -22.48
C ASP A 336 -23.15 0.57 -23.58
N LEU A 337 -24.44 0.23 -23.38
CA LEU A 337 -25.52 0.60 -24.29
C LEU A 337 -25.72 2.11 -24.39
N ARG A 338 -25.64 2.84 -23.26
CA ARG A 338 -25.71 4.31 -23.26
C ARG A 338 -24.55 4.91 -24.04
N TYR A 339 -23.34 4.37 -23.86
CA TYR A 339 -22.16 4.79 -24.60
C TYR A 339 -22.30 4.53 -26.10
N ALA A 340 -22.72 3.33 -26.51
CA ALA A 340 -22.93 2.98 -27.90
C ALA A 340 -23.97 3.89 -28.59
N ARG A 341 -25.11 4.18 -27.93
CA ARG A 341 -26.12 5.12 -28.44
C ARG A 341 -25.57 6.54 -28.61
N ARG A 342 -24.69 6.98 -27.69
CA ARG A 342 -24.06 8.30 -27.79
C ARG A 342 -23.11 8.37 -28.98
N CYS A 343 -22.30 7.33 -29.20
CA CYS A 343 -21.41 7.25 -30.36
C CYS A 343 -22.18 7.22 -31.68
N ALA A 344 -23.33 6.54 -31.74
CA ALA A 344 -24.17 6.48 -32.93
C ALA A 344 -24.80 7.84 -33.31
N LYS A 345 -25.02 8.74 -32.34
CA LYS A 345 -25.53 10.11 -32.59
C LYS A 345 -24.46 11.11 -33.02
N LEU A 346 -23.18 10.75 -32.89
CA LEU A 346 -22.04 11.58 -33.24
C LEU A 346 -21.43 11.20 -34.60
N ARG A 347 -21.99 10.18 -35.25
CA ARG A 347 -21.78 9.82 -36.66
C ARG A 347 -22.95 10.36 -37.46
#